data_AF-A0A265DW04-F1
#
_entry.id   AF-A0A265DW04-F1
#
_cell.length_a   1.000
_cell.length_b   1.000
_cell.length_c   1.000
_cell.angle_alpha   90.00
_cell.angle_beta   90.00
_cell.angle_gamma   90.00
#
_symmetry.space_group_name_H-M   'P 1'
#
loop_
_entity.id
_entity.type
_entity.pdbx_description
1 polymer ?
#
loop_
_entity_poly.entity_id
_entity_poly.type
_entity_poly.pdbx_seq_one_letter_code
_entity_poly.pdbx_strand_id
1 'polypeptide(L)' 'MNSETTQRQQLPNLLDLLSSLFFFFGSLLFLPAGAIYATVGVWCFVLGSLTMFIIYAMSLRNAGKKCG' A
#
# COMPACT_ATOMS: atom_id res chain seq x y z
N MET A 1 20.09 24.15 13.11
CA MET A 1 19.30 22.94 13.41
C MET A 1 18.04 22.99 12.58
N ASN A 2 18.17 22.59 11.32
CA ASN A 2 17.17 22.64 10.27
C ASN A 2 16.67 21.21 9.99
N SER A 3 15.92 20.68 10.95
CA SER A 3 15.29 19.36 10.91
C SER A 3 13.93 19.40 10.19
N GLU A 4 13.87 20.05 9.02
CA GLU A 4 12.62 20.19 8.25
C GLU A 4 12.72 19.70 6.80
N THR A 5 13.85 19.13 6.37
CA THR A 5 14.04 18.68 4.97
C THR A 5 13.72 17.20 4.72
N THR A 6 13.53 16.37 5.74
CA THR A 6 13.30 14.91 5.55
C THR A 6 11.83 14.53 5.29
N GLN A 7 10.88 15.47 5.33
CA GLN A 7 9.43 15.14 5.18
C GLN A 7 8.90 15.27 3.74
N ARG A 8 9.66 15.84 2.80
CA ARG A 8 9.19 16.10 1.42
C ARG A 8 9.40 14.95 0.43
N GLN A 9 9.88 13.79 0.87
CA GLN A 9 10.13 12.64 0.00
C GLN A 9 9.22 11.43 0.28
N GLN A 10 8.35 11.55 1.27
CA GLN A 10 7.31 10.56 1.59
C GLN A 10 5.95 11.24 1.59
N LEU A 11 5.60 12.04 0.57
CA LEU A 11 4.19 12.18 0.28
C LEU A 11 3.80 10.80 -0.27
N PRO A 12 3.09 9.94 0.50
CA PRO A 12 2.63 8.69 -0.06
C PRO A 12 1.85 9.07 -1.31
N ASN A 13 2.26 8.54 -2.47
CA ASN A 13 1.45 8.68 -3.67
C ASN A 13 0.04 8.25 -3.28
N LEU A 14 -1.00 8.95 -3.72
CA LEU A 14 -2.37 8.59 -3.34
C LEU A 14 -2.67 7.10 -3.59
N LEU A 15 -1.98 6.50 -4.58
CA LEU A 15 -1.95 5.07 -4.84
C LEU A 15 -1.41 4.21 -3.67
N ASP A 16 -0.30 4.61 -3.04
CA ASP A 16 0.29 3.94 -1.87
C ASP A 16 -0.67 4.00 -0.67
N LEU A 17 -1.24 5.18 -0.42
CA LEU A 17 -2.24 5.39 0.63
C LEU A 17 -3.48 4.52 0.39
N LEU A 18 -4.01 4.54 -0.84
CA LEU A 18 -5.21 3.80 -1.23
C LEU A 18 -4.99 2.28 -1.14
N SER A 19 -3.80 1.81 -1.53
CA SER A 19 -3.43 0.39 -1.45
C SER A 19 -3.31 -0.08 0.00
N SER A 20 -2.67 0.73 0.86
CA SER A 20 -2.56 0.45 2.30
C SER A 20 -3.94 0.45 2.99
N LEU A 21 -4.83 1.37 2.59
CA LEU A 21 -6.19 1.44 3.12
C LEU A 21 -7.01 0.21 2.70
N PHE A 22 -6.92 -0.20 1.43
CA PHE A 22 -7.56 -1.43 0.94
C PHE A 22 -7.06 -2.69 1.64
N PHE A 23 -5.76 -2.76 1.89
CA PHE A 23 -5.14 -3.86 2.64
C PHE A 23 -5.64 -3.90 4.09
N PHE A 24 -5.67 -2.74 4.75
CA PHE A 24 -6.14 -2.61 6.13
C PHE A 24 -7.62 -2.97 6.27
N PHE A 25 -8.49 -2.46 5.39
CA PHE A 25 -9.91 -2.80 5.39
C PHE A 25 -10.17 -4.25 4.97
N GLY A 26 -9.43 -4.78 4.00
CA GLY A 26 -9.48 -6.20 3.62
C GLY A 26 -9.15 -7.12 4.79
N SER A 27 -8.16 -6.75 5.60
CA SER A 27 -7.80 -7.46 6.84
C SER A 27 -8.87 -7.33 7.93
N LEU A 28 -9.50 -6.16 8.08
CA LEU A 28 -10.62 -5.97 9.02
C LEU A 28 -11.85 -6.81 8.66
N LEU A 29 -12.10 -7.08 7.38
CA LEU A 29 -13.20 -7.96 6.97
C LEU A 29 -12.98 -9.44 7.35
N PHE A 30 -11.77 -9.83 7.74
CA PHE A 30 -11.50 -11.16 8.32
C PHE A 30 -11.93 -11.27 9.79
N LEU A 31 -12.37 -10.18 10.45
CA LEU A 31 -12.96 -10.29 11.79
C LEU A 31 -14.28 -11.09 11.75
N PRO A 32 -14.61 -11.81 12.83
CA PRO A 32 -15.83 -12.64 12.91
C PRO A 32 -17.13 -11.84 12.70
N ALA A 33 -17.13 -10.53 12.97
CA ALA A 33 -18.26 -9.64 12.69
C ALA A 33 -18.48 -9.37 11.18
N GLY A 34 -17.42 -9.52 10.36
CA GLY A 34 -17.42 -9.35 8.91
C GLY A 34 -17.51 -10.66 8.12
N ALA A 35 -17.73 -11.81 8.78
CA ALA A 35 -17.66 -13.13 8.16
C ALA A 35 -18.56 -13.31 6.92
N ILE A 36 -19.68 -12.59 6.85
CA ILE A 36 -20.59 -12.57 5.68
C ILE A 36 -19.90 -11.93 4.46
N TYR A 37 -19.01 -10.96 4.69
CA TYR A 37 -18.25 -10.27 3.65
C TYR A 37 -16.81 -10.81 3.51
N ALA A 38 -16.46 -11.90 4.21
CA ALA A 38 -15.11 -12.46 4.21
C ALA A 38 -14.56 -12.68 2.79
N THR A 39 -15.39 -13.17 1.86
CA THR A 39 -15.01 -13.32 0.45
C THR A 39 -14.59 -11.99 -0.17
N VAL A 40 -15.36 -10.92 0.03
CA VAL A 40 -15.02 -9.58 -0.49
C VAL A 40 -13.74 -9.06 0.17
N GLY A 41 -13.56 -9.32 1.46
CA GLY A 41 -12.35 -8.97 2.21
C GLY A 41 -11.09 -9.65 1.66
N VAL A 42 -11.18 -10.94 1.34
CA VAL A 42 -10.09 -11.71 0.72
C VAL A 42 -9.67 -11.09 -0.62
N TRP A 43 -10.64 -10.75 -1.48
CA TRP A 43 -10.35 -10.13 -2.77
C TRP A 43 -9.72 -8.74 -2.61
N CYS A 44 -10.24 -7.91 -1.69
CA CYS A 44 -9.66 -6.61 -1.36
C CYS A 44 -8.24 -6.75 -0.79
N PHE A 45 -7.99 -7.77 0.04
CA PHE A 45 -6.69 -8.02 0.64
C PHE A 45 -5.66 -8.49 -0.40
N VAL A 46 -6.04 -9.41 -1.27
CA VAL A 46 -5.17 -9.91 -2.35
C VAL A 46 -4.85 -8.80 -3.35
N LEU A 47 -5.86 -8.04 -3.80
CA LEU A 47 -5.67 -6.93 -4.74
C LEU A 47 -4.84 -5.81 -4.10
N GLY A 48 -5.16 -5.41 -2.86
CA GLY A 48 -4.42 -4.39 -2.13
C GLY A 48 -2.95 -4.77 -1.90
N SER A 49 -2.67 -6.04 -1.58
CA SER A 49 -1.30 -6.55 -1.43
C SER A 49 -0.54 -6.53 -2.76
N LEU A 50 -1.18 -6.98 -3.84
CA LEU A 50 -0.57 -7.03 -5.17
C LEU A 50 -0.25 -5.62 -5.68
N THR A 51 -1.16 -4.66 -5.51
CA THR A 51 -0.95 -3.26 -5.89
C THR A 51 0.22 -2.66 -5.11
N MET A 52 0.29 -2.86 -3.79
CA MET A 52 1.40 -2.37 -2.97
C MET A 52 2.74 -2.99 -3.41
N PHE A 53 2.75 -4.28 -3.71
CA PHE A 53 3.92 -4.98 -4.23
C PHE A 53 4.37 -4.41 -5.59
N ILE A 54 3.45 -4.16 -6.51
CA ILE A 54 3.78 -3.59 -7.84
C ILE A 54 4.31 -2.16 -7.71
N ILE A 55 3.70 -1.32 -6.87
CA ILE A 55 4.18 0.05 -6.61
C ILE A 55 5.60 0.02 -6.05
N TYR A 56 5.84 -0.83 -5.05
CA TYR A 56 7.16 -1.00 -4.46
C TYR A 56 8.19 -1.53 -5.47
N ALA A 57 7.83 -2.55 -6.25
CA ALA A 57 8.70 -3.10 -7.28
C ALA A 57 9.03 -2.08 -8.38
N MET A 58 8.06 -1.27 -8.82
CA MET A 58 8.30 -0.18 -9.77
C MET A 58 9.18 0.92 -9.17
N SER A 59 8.96 1.27 -7.89
CA SER A 59 9.79 2.22 -7.16
C SER A 59 11.25 1.74 -7.09
N LEU A 60 11.46 0.46 -6.77
CA LEU A 60 12.79 -0.17 -6.72
C LEU A 60 13.46 -0.20 -8.11
N ARG A 61 12.72 -0.53 -9.17
CA ARG A 61 13.22 -0.49 -10.55
C ARG A 61 13.63 0.92 -10.99
N ASN A 62 12.84 1.92 -10.62
CA ASN A 62 13.14 3.32 -10.96
C ASN A 62 14.35 3.86 -10.17
N ALA A 63 14.53 3.42 -8.92
CA ALA A 63 15.73 3.73 -8.15
C ALA A 63 16.99 3.16 -8.81
N GLY A 64 16.94 1.92 -9.29
CA GLY A 64 18.07 1.28 -10.01
C GLY A 64 18.45 1.99 -11.33
N LYS A 65 17.48 2.60 -12.03
CA LYS A 65 17.74 3.34 -13.28
C LYS A 65 18.34 4.73 -13.08
N LYS A 66 18.25 5.32 -11.87
CA LYS A 66 18.80 6.66 -11.58
C LYS A 66 20.31 6.67 -11.30
N CYS A 67 20.93 5.50 -11.18
CA CYS A 67 22.36 5.34 -10.90
C CYS A 67 23.17 4.80 -12.09
N GLY A 68 22.57 4.73 -13.29
CA GLY A 68 23.24 4.33 -14.53
C GLY A 68 23.55 5.51 -15.43
#